data_AF-A0A4R6DE57-F1
#
_entry.id   AF-A0A4R6DE57-F1
#
_cell.length_a   1.000
_cell.length_b   1.000
_cell.length_c   1.000
_cell.angle_alpha   90.00
_cell.angle_beta   90.00
_cell.angle_gamma   90.00
#
_symmetry.space_group_name_H-M   'P 1'
#
loop_
_entity.id
_entity.type
_entity.pdbx_description
1 polymer ?
#
loop_
_entity_poly.entity_id
_entity_poly.type
_entity_poly.pdbx_seq_one_letter_code
_entity_poly.pdbx_strand_id
1 'polypeptide(L)'
;MSEADHGAWFTGRLQVESSGAYRFDFDWETEPQWPVQVDLDGSILQSERVETTQLREDLKQYPRDATTTPEWLVQRLAANPLCFVDAWQPVLAPLASSENWMIVRDMIRDAIQAGSDDDGVAVEADQVAEVVSSELVGSTYVGQVSRLCREASEGGLIEFRPGSTADAAEPTSAALDDDEVVRVNVEALMRPLVALARQELLNAQSAS
;
A
#
# COMPACT_ATOMS: atom_id res chain seq x y z
N MET A 1 31.22 5.62 -6.52
CA MET A 1 30.21 6.01 -7.53
C MET A 1 29.56 4.73 -7.97
N SER A 2 28.27 4.56 -7.69
CA SER A 2 27.54 3.37 -8.11
C SER A 2 27.27 3.48 -9.63
N GLU A 3 27.37 2.36 -10.34
CA GLU A 3 27.15 2.33 -11.79
C GLU A 3 25.67 2.58 -12.11
N ALA A 4 25.36 2.93 -13.37
CA ALA A 4 23.99 3.25 -13.80
C ALA A 4 22.97 2.12 -13.54
N ASP A 5 23.45 0.88 -13.40
CA ASP A 5 22.66 -0.31 -13.14
C ASP A 5 22.61 -0.70 -11.65
N HIS A 6 23.30 0.06 -10.79
CA HIS A 6 23.44 -0.18 -9.35
C HIS A 6 23.10 1.12 -8.62
N GLY A 7 21.82 1.36 -8.32
CA GLY A 7 21.38 2.57 -7.61
C GLY A 7 21.90 2.60 -6.17
N ALA A 8 22.32 3.76 -5.68
CA ALA A 8 22.71 3.98 -4.29
C ALA A 8 21.62 4.80 -3.57
N TRP A 9 21.17 4.40 -2.37
CA TRP A 9 20.24 5.16 -1.54
C TRP A 9 20.90 6.27 -0.73
N PHE A 10 20.59 7.53 -1.01
CA PHE A 10 21.05 8.65 -0.19
C PHE A 10 19.89 9.58 0.16
N THR A 11 19.92 10.08 1.39
CA THR A 11 19.11 11.23 1.77
C THR A 11 19.83 12.48 1.31
N GLY A 12 19.25 13.19 0.35
CA GLY A 12 19.74 14.50 -0.07
C GLY A 12 19.04 15.61 0.71
N ARG A 13 19.80 16.53 1.32
CA ARG A 13 19.25 17.74 1.94
C ARG A 13 19.71 18.95 1.15
N LEU A 14 18.76 19.61 0.50
CA LEU A 14 18.98 20.90 -0.15
C LEU A 14 18.58 22.01 0.81
N GLN A 15 19.54 22.84 1.20
CA GLN A 15 19.31 24.09 1.91
C GLN A 15 19.44 25.25 0.92
N VAL A 16 18.46 26.14 0.89
CA VAL A 16 18.48 27.36 0.08
C VAL A 16 18.41 28.56 1.02
N GLU A 17 19.46 29.37 1.00
CA GLU A 17 19.54 30.60 1.78
C GLU A 17 18.72 31.71 1.11
N SER A 18 18.29 32.70 1.90
CA SER A 18 17.62 33.91 1.40
C SER A 18 18.47 34.74 0.43
N SER A 19 19.80 34.55 0.48
CA SER A 19 20.77 35.12 -0.47
C SER A 19 20.73 34.47 -1.86
N GLY A 20 20.03 33.34 -2.01
CA GLY A 20 20.06 32.48 -3.20
C GLY A 20 21.24 31.50 -3.23
N ALA A 21 22.11 31.51 -2.21
CA ALA A 21 23.09 30.45 -2.03
C ALA A 21 22.39 29.13 -1.70
N TYR A 22 22.96 28.01 -2.13
CA TYR A 22 22.45 26.69 -1.81
C TYR A 22 23.55 25.77 -1.31
N ARG A 23 23.19 24.86 -0.40
CA ARG A 23 24.04 23.76 0.06
C ARG A 23 23.31 22.46 -0.14
N PHE A 24 24.02 21.45 -0.63
CA PHE A 24 23.48 20.10 -0.78
C PHE A 24 24.32 19.13 0.05
N ASP A 25 23.69 18.45 0.99
CA ASP A 25 24.31 17.44 1.84
C ASP A 25 23.73 16.06 1.49
N PHE A 26 24.59 15.05 1.36
CA PHE A 26 24.19 13.68 1.11
C PHE A 26 24.49 12.83 2.34
N ASP A 27 23.51 12.06 2.79
CA ASP A 27 23.65 11.13 3.91
C ASP A 27 23.25 9.71 3.48
N TRP A 28 24.14 8.76 3.76
CA TRP A 28 23.96 7.34 3.49
C TRP A 28 23.66 6.54 4.77
N GLU A 29 24.20 6.98 5.89
CA GLU A 29 24.30 6.20 7.11
C GLU A 29 23.04 6.31 7.95
N THR A 30 22.33 7.44 7.86
CA THR A 30 21.11 7.67 8.64
C THR A 30 19.85 7.39 7.85
N GLU A 31 18.85 6.92 8.59
CA GLU A 31 17.50 6.75 8.10
C GLU A 31 16.89 8.11 7.72
N PRO A 32 16.29 8.23 6.52
CA PRO A 32 15.64 9.45 6.08
C PRO A 32 14.45 9.79 6.98
N GLN A 33 14.23 11.08 7.17
CA GLN A 33 13.08 11.62 7.89
C GLN A 33 12.48 12.76 7.09
N TRP A 34 11.15 12.84 7.06
CA TRP A 34 10.42 13.93 6.44
C TRP A 34 10.41 15.14 7.37
N PRO A 35 10.92 16.32 6.96
CA PRO A 35 10.81 17.52 7.77
C PRO A 35 9.36 18.00 7.79
N VAL A 36 8.73 17.99 8.97
CA VAL A 36 7.37 18.48 9.20
C VAL A 36 7.39 19.96 9.58
N GLN A 37 8.39 20.35 10.35
CA GLN A 37 8.57 21.74 10.77
C GLN A 37 10.04 22.13 10.64
N VAL A 38 10.28 23.29 10.03
CA VAL A 38 11.61 23.90 9.91
C VAL A 38 11.60 25.30 10.51
N ASP A 39 12.72 25.73 11.10
CA ASP A 39 12.89 27.10 11.56
C ASP A 39 13.27 28.07 10.43
N LEU A 40 13.39 29.35 10.77
CA LEU A 40 13.77 30.41 9.83
C LEU A 40 15.18 30.24 9.25
N ASP A 41 16.03 29.47 9.92
CA ASP A 41 17.40 29.18 9.51
C ASP A 41 17.50 27.86 8.71
N GLY A 42 16.36 27.21 8.45
CA GLY A 42 16.28 25.96 7.68
C GLY A 42 16.67 24.71 8.48
N SER A 43 16.72 24.80 9.82
CA SER A 43 16.92 23.65 10.69
C SER A 43 15.61 22.90 10.90
N ILE A 44 15.66 21.57 10.84
CA ILE A 44 14.50 20.71 11.08
C ILE A 44 14.19 20.73 12.58
N LEU A 45 13.03 21.28 12.94
CA LEU A 45 12.51 21.31 14.32
C LEU A 45 11.71 20.05 14.65
N GLN A 46 10.97 19.53 13.67
CA GLN A 46 10.17 18.33 13.79
C GLN A 46 10.27 17.54 12.50
N SER A 47 10.39 16.22 12.64
CA SER A 47 10.41 15.29 11.52
C SER A 47 9.53 14.08 11.79
N GLU A 48 9.03 13.52 10.71
CA GLU A 48 8.33 12.24 10.67
C GLU A 48 9.20 11.20 9.99
N ARG A 49 8.98 9.93 10.34
CA ARG A 49 9.68 8.83 9.70
C ARG A 49 9.14 8.67 8.27
N VAL A 50 10.01 8.36 7.30
CA VAL A 50 9.54 7.92 5.98
C VAL A 50 8.82 6.58 6.16
N GLU A 51 7.66 6.37 5.55
CA GLU A 51 6.90 5.11 5.71
C GLU A 51 7.68 3.89 5.14
N THR A 52 7.56 2.73 5.80
CA THR A 52 8.25 1.49 5.34
C THR A 52 7.77 1.04 3.94
N THR A 53 6.50 1.29 3.60
CA THR A 53 5.91 1.05 2.28
C THR A 53 6.56 1.88 1.19
N GLN A 54 6.78 3.17 1.42
CA GLN A 54 7.47 4.05 0.46
C GLN A 54 8.88 3.54 0.17
N LEU A 55 9.59 3.04 1.18
CA LEU A 55 10.92 2.42 1.02
C LEU A 55 10.85 1.11 0.21
N ARG A 56 9.81 0.29 0.40
CA ARG A 56 9.59 -0.94 -0.40
C ARG A 56 9.28 -0.61 -1.86
N GLU A 57 8.37 0.31 -2.12
CA GLU A 57 8.00 0.71 -3.49
C GLU A 57 9.19 1.30 -4.24
N ASP A 58 9.99 2.14 -3.56
CA ASP A 58 11.22 2.65 -4.14
C ASP A 58 12.21 1.53 -4.50
N LEU A 59 12.39 0.52 -3.64
CA LEU A 59 13.23 -0.64 -3.96
C LEU A 59 12.70 -1.50 -5.11
N LYS A 60 11.38 -1.53 -5.34
CA LYS A 60 10.78 -2.18 -6.52
C LYS A 60 11.12 -1.40 -7.80
N GLN A 61 11.02 -0.07 -7.74
CA GLN A 61 11.29 0.80 -8.89
C GLN A 61 12.79 0.91 -9.20
N TYR A 62 13.62 0.90 -8.16
CA TYR A 62 15.07 1.01 -8.24
C TYR A 62 15.71 -0.13 -7.44
N PRO A 63 15.80 -1.35 -8.02
CA PRO A 63 16.40 -2.50 -7.36
C PRO A 63 17.87 -2.24 -7.01
N ARG A 64 18.29 -2.72 -5.84
CA ARG A 64 19.64 -2.53 -5.31
C ARG A 64 20.23 -3.87 -4.89
N ASP A 65 21.54 -3.96 -4.95
CA ASP A 65 22.24 -5.13 -4.41
C ASP A 65 22.41 -5.00 -2.88
N ALA A 66 22.73 -6.11 -2.23
CA ALA A 66 22.94 -6.13 -0.78
C ALA A 66 24.12 -5.25 -0.33
N THR A 67 25.08 -4.95 -1.21
CA THR A 67 26.26 -4.12 -0.89
C THR A 67 25.97 -2.62 -0.95
N THR A 68 24.91 -2.23 -1.63
CA THR A 68 24.43 -0.85 -1.83
C THR A 68 23.13 -0.58 -1.08
N THR A 69 22.71 -1.50 -0.20
CA THR A 69 21.56 -1.29 0.68
C THR A 69 22.09 -0.95 2.08
N PRO A 70 21.79 0.24 2.64
CA PRO A 70 22.28 0.60 3.97
C PRO A 70 21.69 -0.32 5.04
N GLU A 71 22.46 -0.57 6.11
CA GLU A 71 22.10 -1.56 7.15
C GLU A 71 20.76 -1.24 7.81
N TRP A 72 20.47 0.04 8.09
CA TRP A 72 19.19 0.45 8.67
C TRP A 72 18.01 0.09 7.77
N LEU A 73 18.17 0.13 6.44
CA LEU A 73 17.12 -0.21 5.49
C LEU A 73 16.90 -1.72 5.46
N VAL A 74 17.98 -2.51 5.47
CA VAL A 74 17.90 -3.97 5.60
C VAL A 74 17.19 -4.36 6.90
N GLN A 75 17.62 -3.78 8.02
CA GLN A 75 17.03 -4.06 9.33
C GLN A 75 15.58 -3.61 9.40
N ARG A 76 15.24 -2.44 8.85
CA ARG A 76 13.87 -1.92 8.84
C ARG A 76 12.94 -2.78 7.99
N LEU A 77 13.39 -3.25 6.83
CA LEU A 77 12.59 -4.13 5.98
C LEU A 77 12.50 -5.56 6.51
N ALA A 78 13.49 -5.98 7.31
CA ALA A 78 13.51 -7.28 7.97
C ALA A 78 12.85 -7.27 9.36
N ALA A 79 12.53 -6.10 9.91
CA ALA A 79 11.90 -5.97 11.22
C ALA A 79 10.46 -6.47 11.13
N ASN A 80 10.21 -7.64 11.73
CA ASN A 80 8.91 -8.26 11.96
C ASN A 80 8.02 -8.45 10.71
N PRO A 81 8.46 -9.19 9.67
CA PRO A 81 7.54 -9.66 8.65
C PRO A 81 6.47 -10.53 9.32
N LEU A 82 5.22 -10.10 9.23
CA LEU A 82 4.08 -10.89 9.62
C LEU A 82 4.07 -12.14 8.74
N CYS A 83 4.01 -13.30 9.39
CA CYS A 83 3.76 -14.55 8.70
C CYS A 83 2.24 -14.75 8.68
N PHE A 84 1.66 -14.88 7.49
CA PHE A 84 0.23 -15.14 7.35
C PHE A 84 -0.02 -16.63 7.15
N VAL A 85 -0.84 -17.22 8.01
CA VAL A 85 -1.33 -18.58 7.81
C VAL A 85 -2.25 -18.61 6.58
N ASP A 86 -2.04 -19.57 5.69
CA ASP A 86 -2.91 -19.76 4.53
C ASP A 86 -4.21 -20.48 4.93
N ALA A 87 -5.10 -19.76 5.61
CA ALA A 87 -6.39 -20.25 6.06
C ALA A 87 -7.53 -19.35 5.57
N TRP A 88 -8.62 -19.98 5.12
CA TRP A 88 -9.84 -19.33 4.70
C TRP A 88 -11.00 -19.68 5.62
N GLN A 89 -11.73 -18.68 6.09
CA GLN A 89 -12.99 -18.86 6.78
C GLN A 89 -14.04 -19.40 5.80
N PRO A 90 -14.98 -20.25 6.24
CA PRO A 90 -15.97 -20.86 5.36
C PRO A 90 -16.77 -19.87 4.52
N VAL A 91 -17.02 -18.67 5.06
CA VAL A 91 -17.76 -17.61 4.36
C VAL A 91 -16.98 -17.02 3.18
N LEU A 92 -15.63 -16.98 3.26
CA LEU A 92 -14.76 -16.44 2.21
C LEU A 92 -14.17 -17.53 1.31
N ALA A 93 -14.36 -18.81 1.65
CA ALA A 93 -13.84 -19.95 0.89
C ALA A 93 -14.15 -19.91 -0.63
N PRO A 94 -15.31 -19.40 -1.11
CA PRO A 94 -15.55 -19.26 -2.54
C PRO A 94 -14.54 -18.36 -3.27
N LEU A 95 -13.94 -17.38 -2.57
CA LEU A 95 -12.97 -16.46 -3.15
C LEU A 95 -11.58 -17.09 -3.31
N ALA A 96 -11.27 -18.14 -2.55
CA ALA A 96 -9.96 -18.79 -2.53
C ALA A 96 -9.55 -19.38 -3.89
N SER A 97 -10.52 -19.69 -4.76
CA SER A 97 -10.28 -20.18 -6.11
C SER A 97 -10.16 -19.08 -7.17
N SER A 98 -10.41 -17.81 -6.83
CA SER A 98 -10.26 -16.70 -7.77
C SER A 98 -8.84 -16.14 -7.71
N GLU A 99 -8.18 -16.11 -8.87
CA GLU A 99 -6.87 -15.47 -9.05
C GLU A 99 -6.93 -13.96 -8.71
N ASN A 100 -8.03 -13.28 -9.05
CA ASN A 100 -8.19 -11.85 -8.77
C ASN A 100 -8.33 -11.58 -7.26
N TRP A 101 -9.06 -12.43 -6.55
CA TRP A 101 -9.21 -12.30 -5.10
C TRP A 101 -7.97 -12.72 -4.32
N MET A 102 -7.12 -13.59 -4.89
CA MET A 102 -5.78 -13.84 -4.34
C MET A 102 -4.90 -12.60 -4.40
N ILE A 103 -4.93 -11.84 -5.51
CA ILE A 103 -4.23 -10.56 -5.61
C ILE A 103 -4.76 -9.57 -4.57
N VAL A 104 -6.08 -9.44 -4.43
CA VAL A 104 -6.68 -8.56 -3.41
C VAL A 104 -6.29 -8.99 -1.99
N ARG A 105 -6.21 -10.30 -1.73
CA ARG A 105 -5.74 -10.83 -0.45
C ARG A 105 -4.29 -10.45 -0.16
N ASP A 106 -3.43 -10.51 -1.17
CA ASP A 106 -2.03 -10.10 -1.01
C ASP A 106 -1.93 -8.58 -0.79
N MET A 107 -2.73 -7.76 -1.48
CA MET A 107 -2.84 -6.32 -1.18
C MET A 107 -3.27 -6.04 0.27
N ILE A 108 -4.22 -6.82 0.81
CA ILE A 108 -4.65 -6.74 2.21
C ILE A 108 -3.50 -7.06 3.17
N ARG A 109 -2.72 -8.11 2.89
CA ARG A 109 -1.57 -8.50 3.70
C ARG A 109 -0.47 -7.44 3.69
N ASP A 110 -0.21 -6.86 2.52
CA ASP A 110 0.74 -5.76 2.36
C ASP A 110 0.29 -4.54 3.17
N ALA A 111 -1.00 -4.19 3.14
CA ALA A 111 -1.58 -3.11 3.93
C ALA A 111 -1.51 -3.38 5.45
N ILE A 112 -1.75 -4.62 5.89
CA ILE A 112 -1.61 -5.02 7.30
C ILE A 112 -0.15 -4.89 7.76
N GLN A 113 0.80 -5.38 6.95
CA GLN A 113 2.23 -5.25 7.24
C GLN A 113 2.62 -3.77 7.35
N ALA A 114 2.22 -2.96 6.37
CA ALA A 114 2.50 -1.53 6.33
C ALA A 114 2.05 -0.81 7.60
N GLY A 115 0.79 -1.01 8.02
CA GLY A 115 0.28 -0.36 9.22
C GLY A 115 0.86 -0.93 10.53
N SER A 116 1.34 -2.18 10.53
CA SER A 116 2.00 -2.77 11.71
C SER A 116 3.44 -2.25 11.91
N ASP A 117 4.10 -1.81 10.83
CA ASP A 117 5.49 -1.32 10.86
C ASP A 117 5.63 0.08 11.46
N ASP A 118 4.56 0.89 11.46
CA ASP A 118 4.70 2.34 11.59
C ASP A 118 4.57 2.90 13.02
N ASP A 119 3.99 2.19 13.99
CA ASP A 119 3.97 2.67 15.40
C ASP A 119 3.51 1.64 16.45
N GLY A 120 3.36 0.36 16.09
CA GLY A 120 2.78 -0.65 16.99
C GLY A 120 1.31 -0.40 17.35
N VAL A 121 0.65 0.52 16.64
CA VAL A 121 -0.81 0.71 16.69
C VAL A 121 -1.46 -0.46 15.97
N ALA A 122 -2.40 -1.14 16.64
CA ALA A 122 -3.16 -2.20 16.00
C ALA A 122 -3.98 -1.63 14.84
N VAL A 123 -3.73 -2.12 13.63
CA VAL A 123 -4.51 -1.75 12.45
C VAL A 123 -5.86 -2.46 12.51
N GLU A 124 -6.93 -1.69 12.37
CA GLU A 124 -8.29 -2.24 12.34
C GLU A 124 -8.66 -2.69 10.91
N ALA A 125 -9.55 -3.69 10.82
CA ALA A 125 -9.90 -4.31 9.54
C ALA A 125 -10.59 -3.37 8.54
N ASP A 126 -11.32 -2.37 9.06
CA ASP A 126 -11.95 -1.32 8.25
C ASP A 126 -10.92 -0.39 7.61
N GLN A 127 -9.89 0.03 8.36
CA GLN A 127 -8.79 0.84 7.84
C GLN A 127 -8.03 0.12 6.73
N VAL A 128 -7.71 -1.15 6.92
CA VAL A 128 -7.07 -1.98 5.88
C VAL A 128 -7.94 -2.06 4.63
N ALA A 129 -9.24 -2.30 4.80
CA ALA A 129 -10.16 -2.40 3.67
C ALA A 129 -10.33 -1.06 2.93
N GLU A 130 -10.31 0.07 3.63
CA GLU A 130 -10.37 1.40 3.02
C GLU A 130 -9.13 1.70 2.18
N VAL A 131 -7.94 1.36 2.68
CA VAL A 131 -6.68 1.48 1.93
C VAL A 131 -6.74 0.65 0.64
N VAL A 132 -7.10 -0.63 0.75
CA VAL A 132 -7.17 -1.52 -0.42
C VAL A 132 -8.28 -1.10 -1.38
N SER A 133 -9.43 -0.66 -0.88
CA SER A 133 -10.51 -0.14 -1.74
C SER A 133 -10.08 1.11 -2.49
N SER A 134 -9.38 2.03 -1.83
CA SER A 134 -8.87 3.26 -2.45
C SER A 134 -7.84 2.93 -3.53
N GLU A 135 -6.94 1.97 -3.27
CA GLU A 135 -5.97 1.50 -4.26
C GLU A 135 -6.65 0.83 -5.46
N LEU A 136 -7.64 -0.03 -5.22
CA LEU A 136 -8.42 -0.64 -6.30
C LEU A 136 -9.10 0.42 -7.16
N VAL A 137 -9.71 1.44 -6.56
CA VAL A 137 -10.34 2.54 -7.30
C VAL A 137 -9.32 3.38 -8.08
N GLY A 138 -8.17 3.68 -7.47
CA GLY A 138 -7.12 4.54 -8.03
C GLY A 138 -6.35 3.89 -9.18
N SER A 139 -6.15 2.58 -9.12
CA SER A 139 -5.16 1.87 -9.95
C SER A 139 -5.75 0.82 -10.89
N THR A 140 -7.08 0.71 -11.00
CA THR A 140 -7.74 -0.29 -11.86
C THR A 140 -8.80 0.30 -12.78
N TYR A 141 -9.21 -0.50 -13.77
CA TYR A 141 -10.28 -0.19 -14.71
C TYR A 141 -11.63 -0.79 -14.29
N VAL A 142 -12.72 -0.20 -14.75
CA VAL A 142 -14.11 -0.62 -14.44
C VAL A 142 -14.32 -2.12 -14.71
N GLY A 143 -13.74 -2.65 -15.78
CA GLY A 143 -13.84 -4.07 -16.13
C GLY A 143 -13.20 -5.02 -15.09
N GLN A 144 -12.13 -4.59 -14.42
CA GLN A 144 -11.46 -5.36 -13.38
C GLN A 144 -12.27 -5.35 -12.09
N VAL A 145 -12.74 -4.18 -11.66
CA VAL A 145 -13.61 -4.04 -10.48
C VAL A 145 -14.92 -4.81 -10.67
N SER A 146 -15.54 -4.69 -11.84
CA SER A 146 -16.76 -5.43 -12.17
C SER A 146 -16.57 -6.95 -12.11
N ARG A 147 -15.36 -7.44 -12.43
CA ARG A 147 -15.02 -8.86 -12.31
C ARG A 147 -14.92 -9.28 -10.84
N LEU A 148 -14.22 -8.50 -10.01
CA LEU A 148 -14.15 -8.74 -8.56
C LEU A 148 -15.55 -8.79 -7.93
N CYS A 149 -16.42 -7.84 -8.28
CA CYS A 149 -17.80 -7.81 -7.79
C CYS A 149 -18.60 -9.03 -8.22
N ARG A 150 -18.45 -9.47 -9.48
CA ARG A 150 -19.14 -10.65 -9.99
C ARG A 150 -18.70 -11.92 -9.26
N GLU A 151 -17.40 -12.12 -9.09
CA GLU A 151 -16.84 -13.27 -8.36
C GLU A 151 -17.29 -13.29 -6.89
N ALA A 152 -17.32 -12.13 -6.22
CA ALA A 152 -17.87 -12.03 -4.86
C ALA A 152 -19.38 -12.30 -4.82
N SER A 153 -20.13 -11.90 -5.85
CA SER A 153 -21.55 -12.18 -5.94
C SER A 153 -21.84 -13.66 -6.21
N GLU A 154 -21.05 -14.32 -7.06
CA GLU A 154 -21.11 -15.77 -7.29
C GLU A 154 -20.80 -16.56 -6.01
N GLY A 155 -19.89 -16.03 -5.18
CA GLY A 155 -19.62 -16.54 -3.82
C GLY A 155 -20.70 -16.21 -2.77
N GLY A 156 -21.75 -15.45 -3.14
CA GLY A 156 -22.84 -15.07 -2.24
C GLY A 156 -22.48 -13.99 -1.21
N LEU A 157 -21.39 -13.25 -1.41
CA LEU A 157 -20.89 -12.24 -0.48
C LEU A 157 -21.52 -10.86 -0.67
N ILE A 158 -21.86 -10.53 -1.93
CA ILE A 158 -22.47 -9.26 -2.31
C ILE A 158 -23.57 -9.47 -3.35
N GLU A 159 -24.42 -8.46 -3.53
CA GLU A 159 -25.37 -8.39 -4.63
C GLU A 159 -24.76 -7.57 -5.76
N PHE A 160 -24.33 -8.22 -6.85
CA PHE A 160 -23.81 -7.52 -8.02
C PHE A 160 -24.93 -6.84 -8.79
N ARG A 161 -24.77 -5.53 -9.06
CA ARG A 161 -25.68 -4.79 -9.93
C ARG A 161 -25.16 -4.76 -11.37
N PRO A 162 -25.85 -5.38 -12.34
CA PRO A 162 -25.51 -5.27 -13.75
C PRO A 162 -25.97 -3.92 -14.32
N GLY A 163 -25.51 -3.59 -15.55
CA GLY A 163 -26.06 -2.49 -16.33
C GLY A 163 -25.32 -1.15 -16.21
N SER A 164 -24.05 -1.18 -15.80
CA SER A 164 -23.17 -0.01 -15.93
C SER A 164 -23.05 0.43 -17.39
N THR A 165 -22.99 1.74 -17.59
CA THR A 165 -22.78 2.41 -18.89
C THR A 165 -21.32 2.75 -19.16
N ALA A 166 -20.46 2.73 -18.15
CA ALA A 166 -19.03 2.97 -18.25
C ALA A 166 -18.32 1.91 -19.12
N ASP A 167 -17.28 2.33 -19.83
CA ASP A 167 -16.47 1.41 -20.64
C ASP A 167 -15.62 0.53 -19.71
N ALA A 168 -15.45 -0.76 -20.05
CA ALA A 168 -14.64 -1.67 -19.26
C ALA A 168 -13.15 -1.23 -19.16
N ALA A 169 -12.66 -0.46 -20.14
CA ALA A 169 -11.32 0.12 -20.17
C ALA A 169 -11.24 1.53 -19.56
N GLU A 170 -12.35 2.06 -19.03
CA GLU A 170 -12.39 3.33 -18.33
C GLU A 170 -11.75 3.19 -16.94
N PRO A 171 -10.92 4.15 -16.49
CA PRO A 171 -10.41 4.16 -15.12
C PRO A 171 -11.56 4.16 -14.10
N THR A 172 -11.51 3.28 -13.10
CA THR A 172 -12.60 3.16 -12.11
C THR A 172 -12.85 4.49 -11.40
N SER A 173 -11.79 5.19 -11.02
CA SER A 173 -11.87 6.50 -10.37
C SER A 173 -12.64 7.54 -11.18
N ALA A 174 -12.53 7.54 -12.51
CA ALA A 174 -13.26 8.45 -13.39
C ALA A 174 -14.76 8.07 -13.50
N ALA A 175 -15.06 6.77 -13.57
CA ALA A 175 -16.42 6.29 -13.74
C ALA A 175 -17.31 6.47 -12.49
N LEU A 176 -16.72 6.64 -11.30
CA LEU A 176 -17.47 6.75 -10.04
C LEU A 176 -18.36 8.00 -9.94
N ASP A 177 -17.99 9.08 -10.63
CA ASP A 177 -18.73 10.34 -10.58
C ASP A 177 -20.01 10.28 -11.44
N ASP A 178 -19.97 9.53 -12.53
CA ASP A 178 -21.00 9.54 -13.58
C ASP A 178 -21.79 8.23 -13.70
N ASP A 179 -21.34 7.12 -13.11
CA ASP A 179 -22.00 5.81 -13.17
C ASP A 179 -22.38 5.28 -11.77
N GLU A 180 -23.67 5.43 -11.44
CA GLU A 180 -24.24 4.96 -10.16
C GLU A 180 -24.08 3.45 -9.96
N VAL A 181 -24.10 2.65 -11.04
CA VAL A 181 -23.96 1.19 -10.94
C VAL A 181 -22.53 0.82 -10.55
N VAL A 182 -21.53 1.49 -11.13
CA VAL A 182 -20.12 1.32 -10.74
C VAL A 182 -19.94 1.70 -9.28
N ARG A 183 -20.46 2.86 -8.86
CA ARG A 183 -20.37 3.33 -7.48
C ARG A 183 -20.97 2.34 -6.48
N VAL A 184 -22.20 1.88 -6.71
CA VAL A 184 -22.85 0.92 -5.80
C VAL A 184 -22.09 -0.42 -5.74
N ASN A 185 -21.57 -0.89 -6.88
CA ASN A 185 -20.77 -2.12 -6.90
C ASN A 185 -19.46 -1.97 -6.12
N VAL A 186 -18.77 -0.82 -6.23
CA VAL A 186 -17.56 -0.50 -5.45
C VAL A 186 -17.89 -0.42 -3.95
N GLU A 187 -18.96 0.28 -3.58
CA GLU A 187 -19.41 0.34 -2.17
C GLU A 187 -19.73 -1.05 -1.62
N ALA A 188 -20.34 -1.92 -2.42
CA ALA A 188 -20.63 -3.29 -2.02
C ALA A 188 -19.37 -4.13 -1.75
N LEU A 189 -18.25 -3.86 -2.44
CA LEU A 189 -16.97 -4.54 -2.20
C LEU A 189 -16.38 -4.28 -0.82
N MET A 190 -16.75 -3.19 -0.14
CA MET A 190 -16.24 -2.91 1.21
C MET A 190 -16.54 -4.05 2.17
N ARG A 191 -17.70 -4.70 2.06
CA ARG A 191 -18.08 -5.79 2.96
C ARG A 191 -17.15 -7.01 2.85
N PRO A 192 -16.90 -7.62 1.68
CA PRO A 192 -15.94 -8.71 1.55
C PRO A 192 -14.50 -8.28 1.85
N LEU A 193 -14.11 -7.04 1.53
CA LEU A 193 -12.77 -6.51 1.87
C LEU A 193 -12.55 -6.47 3.39
N VAL A 194 -13.49 -5.91 4.15
CA VAL A 194 -13.42 -5.87 5.63
C VAL A 194 -13.40 -7.28 6.23
N ALA A 195 -14.21 -8.19 5.69
CA ALA A 195 -14.24 -9.58 6.16
C ALA A 195 -12.89 -10.28 5.91
N LEU A 196 -12.29 -10.06 4.74
CA LEU A 196 -11.00 -10.63 4.37
C LEU A 196 -9.86 -10.00 5.19
N ALA A 197 -9.86 -8.68 5.39
CA ALA A 197 -8.90 -7.98 6.24
C ALA A 197 -8.96 -8.50 7.69
N ARG A 198 -10.16 -8.66 8.25
CA ARG A 198 -10.35 -9.24 9.57
C ARG A 198 -9.79 -10.66 9.67
N GLN A 199 -9.99 -11.48 8.64
CA GLN A 199 -9.42 -12.82 8.60
C GLN A 199 -7.88 -12.76 8.54
N GLU A 200 -7.30 -11.93 7.69
CA GLU A 200 -5.84 -11.88 7.54
C GLU A 200 -5.16 -11.31 8.78
N LEU A 201 -5.79 -10.37 9.50
CA LEU A 201 -5.33 -9.93 10.83
C LEU A 201 -5.31 -11.07 11.86
N LEU A 202 -6.28 -11.99 11.80
CA LEU A 202 -6.27 -13.20 12.65
C LEU A 202 -5.24 -14.24 12.19
N ASN A 203 -4.94 -14.27 10.89
CA ASN A 203 -3.93 -15.16 10.32
C ASN A 203 -2.50 -14.64 10.52
N ALA A 204 -2.34 -13.36 10.83
CA ALA A 204 -1.06 -12.72 11.05
C ALA A 204 -0.40 -13.23 12.34
N GLN A 205 0.83 -13.69 12.22
CA GLN A 205 1.67 -14.12 13.33
C GLN A 205 2.97 -13.31 13.28
N SER A 206 3.42 -12.82 14.44
CA SER A 206 4.78 -12.28 14.55
C SER A 206 5.78 -13.42 14.33
N ALA A 207 6.67 -13.28 13.35
CA ALA A 207 7.79 -14.19 13.21
C ALA A 207 8.61 -14.17 14.52
N SER A 208 8.76 -15.34 15.14
CA SER A 208 9.46 -15.52 16.41
C SER A 208 10.97 -15.57 16.24
#